data_AF-A0A9R1D6E8-F1
#
_entry.id   AF-A0A9R1D6E8-F1
#
_cell.length_a   1.000
_cell.length_b   1.000
_cell.length_c   1.000
_cell.angle_alpha   90.00
_cell.angle_beta   90.00
_cell.angle_gamma   90.00
#
_symmetry.space_group_name_H-M   'P 1'
#
loop_
_entity.id
_entity.type
_entity.pdbx_description
1 polymer ?
#
loop_
_entity_poly.entity_id
_entity_poly.type
_entity_poly.pdbx_seq_one_letter_code
_entity_poly.pdbx_strand_id
1 'polypeptide(L)'
;MTDRKQFNIKIKSEKAENWENYLEDNPRYSSMTDLIRQSVEKEISDSNGSPSPTQQAPSKDIAELKEMFNQSQQQLTSLNHTVEDLQTEIEGRGPPDKHIRSEIFAALPVKNVSSPQSPHKIADKIGGPVDHVTVSNVLEEMNEEMGVVKESIGSEPGAVRYYKED
;
A
#
# COMPACT_ATOMS: atom_id res chain seq x y z
N MET A 1 -40.41 23.13 -17.63
CA MET A 1 -39.70 24.17 -16.86
C MET A 1 -39.78 23.77 -15.40
N THR A 2 -38.65 23.51 -14.74
CA THR A 2 -38.65 23.05 -13.35
C THR A 2 -38.74 24.27 -12.44
N ASP A 3 -39.89 24.48 -11.82
CA ASP A 3 -40.09 25.51 -10.80
C ASP A 3 -39.10 25.29 -9.64
N ARG A 4 -38.16 26.23 -9.46
CA ARG A 4 -37.20 26.21 -8.35
C ARG A 4 -37.57 27.31 -7.37
N LYS A 5 -38.13 26.93 -6.21
CA LYS A 5 -38.33 27.87 -5.09
C LYS A 5 -37.00 28.10 -4.37
N GLN A 6 -36.60 29.36 -4.27
CA GLN A 6 -35.41 29.77 -3.52
C GLN A 6 -35.81 30.22 -2.12
N PHE A 7 -35.08 29.74 -1.11
CA PHE A 7 -35.27 30.11 0.29
C PHE A 7 -33.99 30.73 0.83
N ASN A 8 -34.12 31.89 1.48
CA ASN A 8 -33.00 32.56 2.15
C ASN A 8 -32.98 32.14 3.62
N ILE A 9 -31.93 31.42 4.01
CA ILE A 9 -31.75 30.91 5.38
C ILE A 9 -30.66 31.73 6.07
N LYS A 10 -30.90 32.16 7.31
CA LYS A 10 -29.92 32.91 8.10
C LYS A 10 -29.12 31.97 9.01
N ILE A 11 -27.85 31.84 8.62
CA ILE A 11 -26.72 31.18 9.27
C ILE A 11 -26.24 31.91 10.55
N LYS A 12 -26.00 31.28 11.71
CA LYS A 12 -24.99 31.84 12.63
C LYS A 12 -23.61 31.68 11.98
N SER A 13 -22.77 32.72 12.03
CA SER A 13 -21.45 32.72 11.35
C SER A 13 -20.57 31.53 11.74
N GLU A 14 -20.53 31.19 13.03
CA GLU A 14 -19.78 30.04 13.55
C GLU A 14 -20.21 28.71 12.91
N LYS A 15 -21.51 28.53 12.65
CA LYS A 15 -22.00 27.31 11.98
C LYS A 15 -21.68 27.31 10.48
N ALA A 16 -21.66 28.48 9.85
CA ALA A 16 -21.30 28.60 8.44
C ALA A 16 -19.83 28.23 8.21
N GLU A 17 -18.94 28.71 9.08
CA GLU A 17 -17.50 28.38 9.05
C GLU A 17 -17.26 26.88 9.28
N ASN A 18 -17.95 26.28 10.26
CA ASN A 18 -17.89 24.83 10.47
C ASN A 18 -18.35 24.01 9.26
N TRP A 19 -19.35 24.49 8.52
CA TRP A 19 -19.83 23.81 7.32
C TRP A 19 -18.88 23.99 6.14
N GLU A 20 -18.25 25.15 6.01
CA GLU A 20 -17.24 25.42 4.98
C GLU A 20 -16.00 24.53 5.21
N ASN A 21 -15.49 24.45 6.44
CA ASN A 21 -14.41 23.53 6.81
C ASN A 21 -14.78 22.07 6.50
N TYR A 22 -16.02 21.68 6.81
CA TYR A 22 -16.49 20.33 6.52
C TYR A 22 -16.54 20.03 5.01
N LEU A 23 -16.86 21.02 4.17
CA LEU A 23 -16.83 20.88 2.71
C LEU A 23 -15.41 20.74 2.17
N GLU A 24 -14.44 21.45 2.75
CA GLU A 24 -13.02 21.33 2.39
C GLU A 24 -12.49 19.92 2.68
N ASP A 25 -12.86 19.35 3.83
CA ASP A 25 -12.45 18.00 4.24
C ASP A 25 -13.22 16.88 3.53
N ASN A 26 -14.39 17.18 2.96
CA ASN A 26 -15.30 16.17 2.39
C ASN A 26 -15.75 16.56 0.96
N PRO A 27 -14.97 16.20 -0.09
CA PRO A 27 -15.29 16.51 -1.48
C PRO A 27 -16.53 15.77 -2.03
N ARG A 28 -17.21 14.96 -1.19
CA ARG A 28 -18.49 14.34 -1.51
C ARG A 28 -19.63 15.36 -1.65
N TYR A 29 -19.45 16.55 -1.10
CA TYR A 29 -20.45 17.61 -1.11
C TYR A 29 -19.98 18.75 -2.01
N SER A 30 -20.84 19.11 -2.96
CA SER A 30 -20.50 20.12 -3.96
C SER A 30 -20.68 21.56 -3.48
N SER A 31 -21.53 21.77 -2.47
CA SER A 31 -21.82 23.10 -1.92
C SER A 31 -22.56 23.02 -0.58
N MET A 32 -22.59 24.14 0.14
CA MET A 32 -23.40 24.31 1.36
C MET A 32 -24.89 24.00 1.13
N THR A 33 -25.41 24.31 -0.06
CA THR A 33 -26.81 24.04 -0.41
C THR A 33 -27.09 22.53 -0.47
N ASP A 34 -26.10 21.75 -0.87
CA ASP A 34 -26.18 20.29 -0.97
C ASP A 34 -26.24 19.65 0.42
N LEU A 35 -25.42 20.15 1.36
CA LEU A 35 -25.47 19.78 2.78
C LEU A 35 -26.82 20.07 3.43
N ILE A 36 -27.35 21.27 3.18
CA ILE A 36 -28.67 21.67 3.71
C ILE A 36 -29.75 20.77 3.11
N ARG A 37 -29.70 20.49 1.80
CA ARG A 37 -30.68 19.63 1.15
C ARG A 37 -30.67 18.21 1.73
N GLN A 38 -29.50 17.59 1.88
CA GLN A 38 -29.41 16.25 2.47
C GLN A 38 -29.83 16.23 3.94
N SER A 39 -29.48 17.24 4.73
CA SER A 39 -29.92 17.33 6.12
C SER A 39 -31.43 17.46 6.23
N VAL A 40 -32.04 18.32 5.41
CA VAL A 40 -33.49 18.50 5.37
C VAL A 40 -34.19 17.24 4.86
N GLU A 41 -33.66 16.57 3.84
CA GLU A 41 -34.20 15.31 3.33
C GLU A 41 -34.19 14.23 4.41
N LYS A 42 -33.07 14.08 5.13
CA LYS A 42 -32.95 13.17 6.27
C LYS A 42 -33.94 13.50 7.38
N GLU A 43 -34.04 14.76 7.76
CA GLU A 43 -34.94 15.20 8.85
C GLU A 43 -36.42 15.06 8.46
N ILE A 44 -36.78 15.28 7.20
CA ILE A 44 -38.14 15.05 6.69
C ILE A 44 -38.46 13.55 6.68
N SER A 45 -37.52 12.70 6.26
CA SER A 45 -37.68 11.24 6.30
C SER A 45 -37.89 10.72 7.73
N ASP A 46 -37.19 11.29 8.71
CA ASP A 46 -37.35 10.92 10.11
C ASP A 46 -38.63 11.49 10.75
N SER A 47 -39.09 12.68 10.32
CA SER A 47 -40.22 13.40 10.93
C SER A 47 -41.60 13.00 10.38
N ASN A 48 -41.70 12.51 9.14
CA ASN A 48 -42.99 12.27 8.48
C ASN A 48 -43.66 10.92 8.78
N GLY A 49 -43.13 10.11 9.70
CA GLY A 49 -43.84 8.95 10.29
C GLY A 49 -44.51 7.97 9.31
N SER A 50 -44.15 8.01 8.03
CA SER A 50 -44.71 7.15 7.00
C SER A 50 -43.65 6.10 6.69
N PRO A 51 -44.02 4.81 6.77
CA PRO A 51 -43.06 3.72 6.65
C PRO A 51 -42.36 3.85 5.30
N SER A 52 -41.03 3.89 5.32
CA SER A 52 -40.22 3.60 4.14
C SER A 52 -40.83 2.41 3.38
N PRO A 53 -40.91 2.44 2.05
CA PRO A 53 -41.28 1.26 1.30
C PRO A 53 -40.22 0.20 1.61
N THR A 54 -40.64 -0.81 2.36
CA THR A 54 -39.87 -2.01 2.70
C THR A 54 -38.71 -1.81 3.68
N GLN A 55 -39.00 -1.32 4.88
CA GLN A 55 -38.36 -1.90 6.08
C GLN A 55 -39.13 -3.18 6.45
N GLN A 56 -38.99 -4.24 5.65
CA GLN A 56 -39.09 -5.58 6.23
C GLN A 56 -37.87 -5.71 7.14
N ALA A 57 -38.11 -5.58 8.44
CA ALA A 57 -37.20 -5.87 9.55
C ALA A 57 -35.70 -5.98 9.18
N PRO A 58 -34.89 -4.91 9.33
CA PRO A 58 -33.45 -5.06 9.16
C PRO A 58 -32.82 -5.72 10.38
N SER A 59 -33.56 -6.36 11.30
CA SER A 59 -32.92 -7.13 12.38
C SER A 59 -32.17 -8.35 11.85
N LYS A 60 -32.59 -8.90 10.71
CA LYS A 60 -31.86 -9.97 10.02
C LYS A 60 -30.74 -9.42 9.14
N ASP A 61 -30.99 -8.34 8.39
CA ASP A 61 -29.96 -7.68 7.57
C ASP A 61 -28.86 -7.01 8.42
N ILE A 62 -29.18 -6.48 9.61
CA ILE A 62 -28.20 -5.92 10.56
C ILE A 62 -27.42 -7.06 11.24
N ALA A 63 -28.04 -8.21 11.48
CA ALA A 63 -27.33 -9.39 11.98
C ALA A 63 -26.38 -9.96 10.92
N GLU A 64 -26.83 -10.10 9.67
CA GLU A 64 -26.00 -10.48 8.52
C GLU A 64 -24.92 -9.43 8.22
N LEU A 65 -25.22 -8.13 8.33
CA LEU A 65 -24.20 -7.07 8.20
C LEU A 65 -23.18 -7.12 9.33
N LYS A 66 -23.58 -7.39 10.56
CA LYS A 66 -22.65 -7.61 11.68
C LYS A 66 -21.79 -8.85 11.47
N GLU A 67 -22.39 -9.91 10.93
CA GLU A 67 -21.68 -11.16 10.63
C GLU A 67 -20.68 -10.94 9.49
N MET A 68 -21.09 -10.30 8.39
CA MET A 68 -20.20 -9.87 7.30
C MET A 68 -19.11 -8.91 7.78
N PHE A 69 -19.43 -7.98 8.69
CA PHE A 69 -18.44 -7.06 9.25
C PHE A 69 -17.43 -7.79 10.13
N ASN A 70 -17.87 -8.71 10.98
CA ASN A 70 -16.98 -9.57 11.77
C ASN A 70 -16.12 -10.46 10.86
N GLN A 71 -16.69 -11.00 9.79
CA GLN A 71 -15.99 -11.85 8.83
C GLN A 71 -14.94 -11.03 8.05
N SER A 72 -15.27 -9.81 7.64
CA SER A 72 -14.33 -8.88 7.02
C SER A 72 -13.25 -8.43 7.99
N GLN A 73 -13.58 -8.19 9.26
CA GLN A 73 -12.59 -7.86 10.29
C GLN A 73 -11.66 -9.03 10.58
N GLN A 74 -12.17 -10.27 10.58
CA GLN A 74 -11.34 -11.48 10.66
C GLN A 74 -10.45 -11.61 9.43
N GLN A 75 -10.96 -11.40 8.23
CA GLN A 75 -10.16 -11.41 6.99
C GLN A 75 -9.07 -10.34 7.00
N LEU A 76 -9.36 -9.13 7.47
CA LEU A 76 -8.37 -8.06 7.62
C LEU A 76 -7.32 -8.39 8.69
N THR A 77 -7.73 -9.04 9.78
CA THR A 77 -6.79 -9.49 10.82
C THR A 77 -5.90 -10.61 10.29
N SER A 78 -6.47 -11.55 9.53
CA SER A 78 -5.69 -12.61 8.86
C SER A 78 -4.76 -12.05 7.79
N LEU A 79 -5.21 -11.08 6.99
CA LEU A 79 -4.38 -10.38 6.01
C LEU A 79 -3.26 -9.60 6.69
N ASN A 80 -3.53 -8.88 7.77
CA ASN A 80 -2.50 -8.22 8.57
C ASN A 80 -1.51 -9.24 9.14
N HIS A 81 -1.97 -10.41 9.57
CA HIS A 81 -1.07 -11.46 10.03
C HIS A 81 -0.26 -12.06 8.89
N THR A 82 -0.83 -12.25 7.69
CA THR A 82 -0.06 -12.70 6.51
C THR A 82 0.93 -11.62 6.06
N VAL A 83 0.59 -10.34 6.17
CA VAL A 83 1.49 -9.23 5.87
C VAL A 83 2.58 -9.14 6.92
N GLU A 84 2.28 -9.27 8.22
CA GLU A 84 3.28 -9.36 9.29
C GLU A 84 4.16 -10.58 9.14
N ASP A 85 3.62 -11.74 8.75
CA ASP A 85 4.40 -12.96 8.52
C ASP A 85 5.28 -12.81 7.29
N LEU A 86 4.77 -12.25 6.19
CA LEU A 86 5.59 -11.93 5.00
C LEU A 86 6.64 -10.87 5.31
N GLN A 87 6.28 -9.86 6.09
CA GLN A 87 7.18 -8.80 6.50
C GLN A 87 8.21 -9.33 7.49
N THR A 88 7.86 -10.26 8.38
CA THR A 88 8.79 -10.98 9.26
C THR A 88 9.61 -12.01 8.49
N GLU A 89 9.13 -12.56 7.38
CA GLU A 89 9.90 -13.42 6.49
C GLU A 89 10.91 -12.57 5.67
N ILE A 90 10.52 -11.36 5.29
CA ILE A 90 11.37 -10.38 4.59
C ILE A 90 12.38 -9.73 5.56
N GLU A 91 11.97 -9.36 6.77
CA GLU A 91 12.80 -8.74 7.81
C GLU A 91 13.60 -9.77 8.62
N GLY A 92 13.09 -11.00 8.72
CA GLY A 92 13.78 -12.17 9.30
C GLY A 92 14.87 -12.73 8.38
N ARG A 93 14.85 -12.37 7.10
CA ARG A 93 16.08 -12.24 6.30
C ARG A 93 16.78 -10.96 6.75
N GLY A 94 17.35 -11.01 7.95
CA GLY A 94 18.29 -9.98 8.41
C GLY A 94 19.38 -9.74 7.36
N PRO A 95 20.13 -8.62 7.46
CA PRO A 95 21.18 -8.27 6.51
C PRO A 95 21.98 -9.52 6.19
N PRO A 96 22.13 -9.88 4.90
CA PRO A 96 22.68 -11.16 4.48
C PRO A 96 23.92 -11.46 5.30
N ASP A 97 23.91 -12.64 5.92
CA ASP A 97 24.90 -13.08 6.91
C ASP A 97 26.29 -12.67 6.41
N LYS A 98 27.14 -12.11 7.29
CA LYS A 98 28.46 -11.58 6.89
C LYS A 98 29.28 -12.63 6.11
N HIS A 99 29.02 -13.91 6.37
CA HIS A 99 29.52 -15.04 5.62
C HIS A 99 29.09 -15.05 4.15
N ILE A 100 27.80 -14.89 3.86
CA ILE A 100 27.25 -14.82 2.50
C ILE A 100 27.82 -13.62 1.74
N ARG A 101 27.92 -12.44 2.38
CA ARG A 101 28.55 -11.26 1.75
C ARG A 101 30.01 -11.54 1.38
N SER A 102 30.76 -12.17 2.27
CA SER A 102 32.17 -12.53 2.02
C SER A 102 32.31 -13.54 0.88
N GLU A 103 31.42 -14.53 0.81
CA GLU A 103 31.41 -15.53 -0.25
C GLU A 103 31.05 -14.92 -1.62
N ILE A 104 30.04 -14.05 -1.66
CA ILE A 104 29.65 -13.29 -2.86
C ILE A 104 30.80 -12.41 -3.33
N PHE A 105 31.45 -11.68 -2.42
CA PHE A 105 32.60 -10.85 -2.76
C PHE A 105 33.80 -11.65 -3.29
N ALA A 106 34.05 -12.83 -2.72
CA ALA A 106 35.09 -13.73 -3.17
C ALA A 106 34.79 -14.29 -4.58
N ALA A 107 33.52 -14.58 -4.87
CA ALA A 107 33.08 -15.12 -6.15
C ALA A 107 33.08 -14.08 -7.28
N LEU A 108 32.95 -12.78 -6.96
CA LEU A 108 32.91 -11.68 -7.93
C LEU A 108 34.19 -11.57 -8.78
N PRO A 109 34.05 -11.29 -10.10
CA PRO A 109 35.17 -11.01 -10.98
C PRO A 109 35.78 -9.63 -10.68
N VAL A 110 37.10 -9.51 -10.77
CA VAL A 110 37.82 -8.22 -10.69
C VAL A 110 37.77 -7.54 -12.05
N LYS A 111 37.49 -6.22 -12.08
CA LYS A 111 37.33 -5.38 -13.29
C LYS A 111 38.38 -5.62 -14.38
N ASN A 112 39.63 -5.86 -13.98
CA ASN A 112 40.78 -6.00 -14.89
C ASN A 112 41.16 -7.46 -15.20
N VAL A 113 40.51 -8.43 -14.56
CA VAL A 113 40.90 -9.85 -14.62
C VAL A 113 39.81 -10.70 -15.29
N SER A 114 38.54 -10.31 -15.17
CA SER A 114 37.44 -11.11 -15.72
C SER A 114 36.22 -10.25 -16.07
N SER A 115 35.48 -10.69 -17.08
CA SER A 115 34.26 -10.01 -17.51
C SER A 115 33.22 -9.98 -16.38
N PRO A 116 32.43 -8.89 -16.27
CA PRO A 116 31.32 -8.79 -15.31
C PRO A 116 30.37 -9.98 -15.40
N GLN A 117 29.89 -10.46 -14.25
CA GLN A 117 29.04 -11.65 -14.17
C GLN A 117 27.65 -11.30 -13.64
N SER A 118 26.62 -12.03 -14.10
CA SER A 118 25.25 -11.86 -13.60
C SER A 118 25.09 -12.51 -12.22
N PRO A 119 24.10 -12.06 -11.40
CA PRO A 119 23.80 -12.66 -10.10
C PRO A 119 23.57 -14.17 -10.17
N HIS A 120 22.90 -14.65 -11.21
CA HIS A 120 22.66 -16.08 -11.46
C HIS A 120 23.98 -16.86 -11.53
N LYS A 121 24.94 -16.37 -12.31
CA LYS A 121 26.24 -17.04 -12.49
C LYS A 121 27.10 -16.99 -11.23
N ILE A 122 26.94 -15.94 -10.42
CA ILE A 122 27.64 -15.80 -9.14
C ILE A 122 27.04 -16.78 -8.12
N ALA A 123 25.71 -16.90 -8.05
CA ALA A 123 25.02 -17.88 -7.23
C ALA A 123 25.44 -19.32 -7.56
N ASP A 124 25.48 -19.66 -8.87
CA ASP A 124 25.96 -20.98 -9.34
C ASP A 124 27.40 -21.28 -8.92
N LYS A 125 28.25 -20.24 -8.86
CA LYS A 125 29.68 -20.36 -8.53
C LYS A 125 29.93 -20.52 -7.04
N ILE A 126 29.13 -19.86 -6.20
CA ILE A 126 29.18 -20.01 -4.74
C ILE A 126 28.66 -21.40 -4.36
N GLY A 127 27.55 -21.81 -4.99
CA GLY A 127 26.87 -23.06 -4.67
C GLY A 127 26.20 -23.03 -3.30
N GLY A 128 25.30 -23.98 -3.04
CA GLY A 128 24.59 -24.10 -1.75
C GLY A 128 23.15 -23.57 -1.79
N PRO A 129 22.55 -23.21 -0.63
CA PRO A 129 21.15 -22.80 -0.52
C PRO A 129 20.89 -21.34 -0.93
N VAL A 130 21.89 -20.65 -1.47
CA VAL A 130 21.80 -19.22 -1.80
C VAL A 130 21.10 -19.05 -3.16
N ASP A 131 19.93 -18.44 -3.16
CA ASP A 131 19.18 -18.16 -4.39
C ASP A 131 19.75 -16.93 -5.13
N HIS A 132 19.46 -16.86 -6.43
CA HIS A 132 19.88 -15.74 -7.29
C HIS A 132 19.31 -14.39 -6.84
N VAL A 133 18.16 -14.40 -6.14
CA VAL A 133 17.49 -13.20 -5.61
C VAL A 133 18.29 -12.61 -4.45
N THR A 134 18.72 -13.46 -3.52
CA THR A 134 19.56 -13.09 -2.38
C THR A 134 20.90 -12.56 -2.87
N VAL A 135 21.53 -13.23 -3.85
CA VAL A 135 22.77 -12.72 -4.45
C VAL A 135 22.56 -11.37 -5.11
N SER A 136 21.45 -11.15 -5.82
CA SER A 136 21.15 -9.84 -6.42
C SER A 136 21.00 -8.76 -5.36
N ASN A 137 20.20 -9.00 -4.33
CA ASN A 137 19.97 -8.04 -3.25
C ASN A 137 21.26 -7.71 -2.50
N VAL A 138 22.11 -8.71 -2.22
CA VAL A 138 23.41 -8.48 -1.58
C VAL A 138 24.32 -7.63 -2.47
N LEU A 139 24.35 -7.90 -3.77
CA LEU A 139 25.21 -7.17 -4.72
C LEU A 139 24.77 -5.71 -4.88
N GLU A 140 23.47 -5.48 -4.91
CA GLU A 140 22.87 -4.14 -4.91
C GLU A 140 23.22 -3.40 -3.62
N GLU A 141 23.01 -4.03 -2.46
CA GLU A 141 23.39 -3.48 -1.16
C GLU A 141 24.90 -3.18 -1.07
N MET A 142 25.76 -4.07 -1.57
CA MET A 142 27.21 -3.85 -1.59
C MET A 142 27.65 -2.72 -2.53
N ASN A 143 26.91 -2.48 -3.62
CA ASN A 143 27.14 -1.36 -4.52
C ASN A 143 26.71 -0.04 -3.86
N GLU A 144 25.54 -0.02 -3.21
CA GLU A 144 24.98 1.18 -2.57
C GLU A 144 25.68 1.56 -1.25
N GLU A 145 25.90 0.60 -0.34
CA GLU A 145 26.43 0.87 1.00
C GLU A 145 27.96 0.97 1.03
N MET A 146 28.64 0.05 0.35
CA MET A 146 30.09 -0.11 0.47
C MET A 146 30.85 0.43 -0.74
N GLY A 147 30.20 0.55 -1.90
CA GLY A 147 30.81 1.02 -3.15
C GLY A 147 31.93 0.12 -3.69
N VAL A 148 32.14 -1.06 -3.09
CA VAL A 148 33.20 -2.04 -3.44
C VAL A 148 32.83 -2.91 -4.64
N VAL A 149 31.53 -2.98 -4.96
CA VAL A 149 30.99 -3.65 -6.13
C VAL A 149 30.44 -2.58 -7.07
N LYS A 150 30.64 -2.76 -8.38
CA LYS A 150 30.05 -1.90 -9.41
C LYS A 150 29.15 -2.72 -10.31
N GLU A 151 28.01 -2.13 -10.63
CA GLU A 151 27.13 -2.66 -11.67
C GLU A 151 27.59 -2.20 -13.07
N SER A 152 27.34 -3.06 -14.04
CA SER A 152 27.48 -2.81 -15.46
C SER A 152 26.24 -3.36 -16.14
N ILE A 153 25.63 -2.52 -16.97
CA ILE A 153 24.54 -2.96 -17.84
C ILE A 153 25.13 -3.96 -18.85
N GLY A 154 24.61 -5.18 -18.84
CA GLY A 154 24.98 -6.23 -19.78
C GLY A 154 24.44 -5.95 -21.18
N SER A 155 24.93 -6.72 -22.17
CA SER A 155 24.52 -6.59 -23.58
C SER A 155 23.06 -6.98 -23.84
N GLU A 156 22.38 -7.60 -22.87
CA GLU A 156 20.97 -7.96 -22.95
C GLU A 156 20.13 -6.95 -22.13
N PRO A 157 18.96 -6.53 -22.64
CA PRO A 157 18.08 -5.62 -21.92
C PRO A 157 17.64 -6.24 -20.58
N GLY A 158 17.97 -5.57 -19.48
CA GLY A 158 17.68 -6.03 -18.11
C GLY A 158 18.75 -6.93 -17.48
N ALA A 159 19.84 -7.26 -18.20
CA ALA A 159 20.91 -8.08 -17.65
C ALA A 159 21.93 -7.25 -16.85
N VAL A 160 21.64 -6.97 -15.57
CA VAL A 160 22.62 -6.34 -14.66
C VAL A 160 23.76 -7.33 -14.38
N ARG A 161 25.00 -6.85 -14.50
CA ARG A 161 26.22 -7.62 -14.23
C ARG A 161 27.09 -6.89 -13.22
N TYR A 162 27.76 -7.63 -12.35
CA TYR A 162 28.53 -7.08 -11.25
C TYR A 162 30.01 -7.47 -11.36
N TYR A 163 30.88 -6.57 -10.89
CA TYR A 163 32.31 -6.77 -10.74
C TYR A 163 32.82 -6.01 -9.52
N LYS A 164 33.97 -6.42 -8.96
CA LYS A 164 34.65 -5.67 -7.89
C LYS A 164 35.74 -4.76 -8.46
N GLU A 165 35.87 -3.58 -7.86
CA GLU A 165 37.04 -2.71 -8.06
C GLU A 165 38.17 -3.18 -7.13
N ASP A 166 39.41 -3.01 -7.59
CA ASP A 166 40.62 -3.39 -6.82
C ASP A 166 40.91 -2.33 -5.75
#